data_AF-T1BWB1-F1
#
_entry.id   AF-T1BWB1-F1
#
_cell.length_a   1.000
_cell.length_b   1.000
_cell.length_c   1.000
_cell.angle_alpha   90.00
_cell.angle_beta   90.00
_cell.angle_gamma   90.00
#
_symmetry.space_group_name_H-M   'P 1'
#
loop_
_entity.id
_entity.type
_entity.pdbx_description
1 polymer ?
#
loop_
_entity_poly.entity_id
_entity_poly.type
_entity_poly.pdbx_seq_one_letter_code
_entity_poly.pdbx_strand_id
1 'polypeptide(L)'
;RWLHEDAIRPWQHRTWIFPRDPQFALKAGRILDLYARRWEGRRLRGDEFVLSTDEKTSIQARVRRHPTLPPRPRCAARVEHEYVRAGAWAYLAALDVHRAKVFGRCEPTTGIDPFARLVA
;
A
#
# COMPACT_ATOMS: atom_id res chain seq x y z
N ARG A 1 0.84 5.56 33.60
CA ARG A 1 1.99 6.36 34.09
C ARG A 1 3.00 5.54 34.89
N TRP A 2 2.67 4.33 35.37
CA TRP A 2 3.55 3.51 36.23
C TRP A 2 4.73 2.81 35.53
N LEU A 3 4.57 2.33 34.30
CA LEU A 3 5.64 1.62 33.56
C LEU A 3 6.65 2.57 32.87
N HIS A 4 6.63 3.86 33.16
CA HIS A 4 7.56 4.80 32.53
C HIS A 4 8.85 4.99 33.34
N GLU A 5 8.84 4.64 34.63
CA GLU A 5 9.98 4.83 35.52
C GLU A 5 10.99 3.66 35.43
N ASP A 6 10.59 2.54 34.83
CA ASP A 6 11.47 1.38 34.63
C ASP A 6 12.57 1.65 33.59
N ALA A 7 13.82 1.31 33.97
CA ALA A 7 15.03 1.49 33.15
C ALA A 7 15.08 0.53 31.95
N ILE A 8 14.49 -0.65 32.06
CA ILE A 8 14.34 -1.62 30.98
C ILE A 8 12.85 -1.82 30.76
N ARG A 9 12.40 -1.76 29.51
CA ARG A 9 10.99 -1.83 29.13
C ARG A 9 10.76 -2.94 28.11
N PRO A 10 10.70 -4.23 28.51
CA PRO A 10 10.57 -5.36 27.59
C PRO A 10 9.30 -5.31 26.71
N TRP A 11 8.28 -4.59 27.15
CA TRP A 11 7.06 -4.33 26.36
C TRP A 11 7.29 -3.34 25.21
N GLN A 12 8.35 -2.53 25.26
CA GLN A 12 8.74 -1.65 24.16
C GLN A 12 9.56 -2.42 23.14
N HIS A 13 8.87 -2.90 22.11
CA HIS A 13 9.50 -3.47 20.92
C HIS A 13 9.06 -2.69 19.69
N ARG A 14 9.94 -2.63 18.69
CA ARG A 14 9.61 -2.12 17.36
C ARG A 14 10.15 -3.08 16.32
N THR A 15 9.46 -3.19 15.20
CA THR A 15 10.01 -3.86 14.03
C THR A 15 11.17 -3.03 13.49
N TRP A 16 12.22 -3.71 13.05
CA TRP A 16 13.38 -3.13 12.35
C TRP A 16 13.54 -3.87 11.03
N ILE A 17 13.97 -3.16 9.98
CA ILE A 17 14.35 -3.76 8.70
C ILE A 17 15.87 -3.85 8.64
N PHE A 18 16.41 -5.07 8.58
CA PHE A 18 17.84 -5.30 8.42
C PHE A 18 18.17 -5.42 6.93
N PRO A 19 19.07 -4.60 6.37
CA PRO A 19 19.52 -4.75 4.99
C PRO A 19 20.18 -6.11 4.78
N ARG A 20 19.57 -6.96 3.95
CA ARG A 20 20.12 -8.29 3.59
C ARG A 20 20.94 -8.28 2.31
N ASP A 21 20.76 -7.26 1.49
CA ASP A 21 21.45 -7.12 0.21
C ASP A 21 22.82 -6.44 0.42
N PRO A 22 23.94 -7.08 0.04
CA PRO A 22 25.27 -6.47 0.12
C PRO A 22 25.39 -5.13 -0.62
N GLN A 23 24.52 -4.90 -1.61
CA GLN A 23 24.47 -3.68 -2.41
C GLN A 23 23.32 -2.74 -2.01
N PHE A 24 22.71 -2.93 -0.83
CA PHE A 24 21.53 -2.16 -0.40
C PHE A 24 21.74 -0.64 -0.52
N ALA A 25 22.82 -0.12 0.03
CA ALA A 25 23.10 1.32 0.01
C ALA A 25 23.19 1.88 -1.42
N LEU A 26 23.83 1.13 -2.32
CA LEU A 26 23.94 1.52 -3.73
C LEU A 26 22.57 1.54 -4.42
N LYS A 27 21.75 0.50 -4.21
CA LYS A 27 20.41 0.40 -4.80
C LYS A 27 19.46 1.45 -4.24
N ALA A 28 19.46 1.64 -2.92
CA ALA A 28 18.67 2.67 -2.24
C ALA A 28 19.08 4.07 -2.72
N GLY A 29 20.37 4.34 -2.89
CA GLY A 29 20.87 5.62 -3.41
C GLY A 29 20.26 5.98 -4.76
N ARG A 30 20.18 5.03 -5.70
CA ARG A 30 19.54 5.25 -7.01
C ARG A 30 18.06 5.63 -6.90
N ILE A 31 17.34 5.03 -5.95
CA ILE A 31 15.93 5.39 -5.70
C ILE A 31 15.87 6.80 -5.11
N LEU A 32 16.68 7.12 -4.11
CA LEU A 32 16.73 8.45 -3.50
C LEU A 32 17.08 9.54 -4.52
N ASP A 33 17.99 9.26 -5.45
CA ASP A 33 18.30 10.17 -6.56
C ASP A 33 17.06 10.47 -7.42
N LEU A 34 16.23 9.46 -7.74
CA LEU A 34 14.97 9.67 -8.46
C LEU A 34 14.04 10.60 -7.67
N TYR A 35 13.88 10.41 -6.36
CA TYR A 35 13.11 11.32 -5.50
C TYR A 35 13.72 12.74 -5.45
N ALA A 36 15.02 12.89 -5.67
CA ALA A 36 15.69 14.18 -5.81
C ALA A 36 15.65 14.74 -7.25
N ARG A 37 14.88 14.12 -8.15
CA ARG A 37 14.83 14.42 -9.60
C ARG A 37 16.19 14.29 -10.28
N ARG A 38 16.94 13.23 -9.96
CA ARG A 38 18.21 12.89 -10.60
C ARG A 38 18.19 11.45 -11.12
N TRP A 39 18.77 11.26 -12.30
CA TRP A 39 19.01 9.95 -12.90
C TRP A 39 20.39 9.94 -13.55
N GLU A 40 21.20 8.93 -13.23
CA GLU A 40 22.58 8.80 -13.75
C GLU A 40 23.41 10.09 -13.62
N GLY A 41 23.27 10.77 -12.48
CA GLY A 41 23.97 12.01 -12.17
C GLY A 41 23.40 13.28 -12.82
N ARG A 42 22.43 13.17 -13.75
CA ARG A 42 21.78 14.29 -14.43
C ARG A 42 20.45 14.64 -13.79
N ARG A 43 20.06 15.91 -13.84
CA ARG A 43 18.74 16.36 -13.39
C ARG A 43 17.68 15.95 -14.43
N LEU A 44 16.54 15.44 -13.94
CA LEU A 44 15.41 15.11 -14.80
C LEU A 44 14.85 16.36 -15.48
N ARG A 45 14.48 16.22 -16.76
CA ARG A 45 13.81 17.25 -17.58
C ARG A 45 12.37 17.47 -17.13
N GLY A 46 11.71 18.47 -17.70
CA GLY A 46 10.32 18.84 -17.36
C GLY A 46 9.28 17.80 -17.81
N ASP A 47 9.63 17.00 -18.81
CA ASP A 47 8.86 15.93 -19.44
C ASP A 47 9.25 14.52 -18.94
N GLU A 48 10.14 14.44 -17.96
CA GLU A 48 10.52 13.18 -17.29
C GLU A 48 9.82 13.05 -15.94
N PHE A 49 9.34 11.84 -15.63
CA PHE A 49 8.48 11.55 -14.48
C PHE A 49 9.06 10.46 -13.59
N VAL A 50 8.78 10.56 -12.30
CA VAL A 50 9.08 9.52 -11.31
C VAL A 50 7.76 9.05 -10.72
N LEU A 51 7.46 7.78 -10.95
CA LEU A 51 6.24 7.14 -10.51
C LEU A 51 6.57 6.15 -9.41
N SER A 52 5.87 6.27 -8.28
CA SER A 52 5.89 5.28 -7.20
C SER A 52 4.62 4.47 -7.30
N THR A 53 4.74 3.17 -7.59
CA THR A 53 3.61 2.29 -7.84
C THR A 53 3.45 1.28 -6.74
N ASP A 54 2.20 0.97 -6.36
CA ASP A 54 1.88 -0.09 -5.41
C ASP A 54 0.56 -0.77 -5.79
N GLU A 55 0.35 -1.96 -5.26
CA GLU A 55 -0.84 -2.75 -5.48
C GLU A 55 -1.54 -3.09 -4.17
N LYS A 56 -2.83 -2.80 -4.11
CA LYS A 56 -3.72 -3.41 -3.13
C LYS A 56 -4.35 -4.64 -3.74
N THR A 57 -3.75 -5.79 -3.48
CA THR A 57 -4.24 -7.09 -3.94
C THR A 57 -5.44 -7.58 -3.15
N SER A 58 -6.13 -8.59 -3.70
CA SER A 58 -7.19 -9.36 -3.03
C SER A 58 -8.31 -8.52 -2.42
N ILE A 59 -8.75 -7.46 -3.12
CA ILE A 59 -9.96 -6.71 -2.78
C ILE A 59 -11.15 -7.61 -3.07
N GLN A 60 -11.58 -8.34 -2.05
CA GLN A 60 -12.60 -9.38 -2.15
C GLN A 60 -14.01 -8.80 -2.03
N ALA A 61 -14.85 -9.13 -3.01
CA ALA A 61 -16.28 -8.97 -2.87
C ALA A 61 -16.83 -10.07 -1.94
N ARG A 62 -17.55 -9.67 -0.89
CA ARG A 62 -18.11 -10.58 0.11
C ARG A 62 -19.61 -10.38 0.18
N VAL A 63 -20.35 -11.46 -0.01
CA VAL A 63 -21.81 -11.49 0.17
C VAL A 63 -22.10 -12.18 1.48
N ARG A 64 -22.76 -11.47 2.41
CA ARG A 64 -23.12 -12.04 3.70
C ARG A 64 -24.16 -13.14 3.52
N ARG A 65 -24.02 -14.25 4.27
CA ARG A 65 -24.97 -15.37 4.20
C ARG A 65 -26.37 -14.98 4.69
N HIS A 66 -26.43 -14.05 5.66
CA HIS A 66 -27.66 -13.48 6.17
C HIS A 66 -27.65 -11.95 6.06
N PRO A 67 -28.81 -11.32 5.85
CA PRO A 67 -28.90 -9.87 5.75
C PRO A 67 -28.53 -9.20 7.08
N THR A 68 -27.90 -8.03 7.00
CA THR A 68 -27.64 -7.19 8.17
C THR A 68 -28.95 -6.81 8.85
N LEU A 69 -29.03 -7.01 10.16
CA LEU A 69 -30.17 -6.58 10.96
C LEU A 69 -29.93 -5.14 11.43
N PRO A 70 -30.84 -4.20 11.12
CA PRO A 70 -30.69 -2.81 11.53
C PRO A 70 -30.74 -2.68 13.06
N PRO A 71 -30.21 -1.57 13.62
CA PRO A 71 -30.31 -1.32 15.05
C PRO A 71 -31.77 -1.18 15.47
N ARG A 72 -32.06 -1.52 16.73
CA ARG A 72 -33.36 -1.33 17.39
C ARG A 72 -33.15 -0.65 18.74
N PRO A 73 -34.18 -0.07 19.39
CA PRO A 73 -34.02 0.48 20.73
C PRO A 73 -33.34 -0.53 21.67
N ARG A 74 -32.22 -0.11 22.29
CA ARG A 74 -31.36 -0.94 23.16
C ARG A 74 -30.70 -2.16 22.47
N CYS A 75 -30.64 -2.20 21.15
CA CYS A 75 -29.95 -3.25 20.40
C CYS A 75 -29.10 -2.66 19.26
N ALA A 76 -27.81 -2.96 19.24
CA ALA A 76 -26.93 -2.59 18.14
C ALA A 76 -27.30 -3.35 16.84
N ALA A 77 -26.86 -2.79 15.70
CA ALA A 77 -26.92 -3.49 14.42
C ALA A 77 -26.14 -4.81 14.50
N ARG A 78 -26.64 -5.86 13.83
CA ARG A 78 -25.96 -7.16 13.74
C ARG A 78 -25.58 -7.43 12.29
N VAL A 79 -24.28 -7.59 12.06
CA VAL A 79 -23.72 -7.93 10.75
C VAL A 79 -23.26 -9.38 10.81
N GLU A 80 -23.75 -10.21 9.89
CA GLU A 80 -23.35 -11.61 9.82
C GLU A 80 -21.85 -11.72 9.52
N HIS A 81 -21.15 -12.55 10.28
CA HIS A 81 -19.71 -12.76 10.12
C HIS A 81 -19.39 -13.72 8.98
N GLU A 82 -20.26 -14.69 8.69
CA GLU A 82 -20.11 -15.61 7.57
C GLU A 82 -20.41 -14.93 6.22
N TYR A 83 -19.66 -15.33 5.19
CA TYR A 83 -19.81 -14.78 3.85
C TYR A 83 -19.43 -15.79 2.77
N VAL A 84 -19.96 -15.56 1.58
CA VAL A 84 -19.51 -16.20 0.34
C VAL A 84 -18.60 -15.21 -0.40
N ARG A 85 -17.50 -15.72 -0.98
CA ARG A 85 -16.58 -14.92 -1.79
C ARG A 85 -17.13 -14.82 -3.21
N ALA A 86 -17.30 -13.60 -3.71
CA ALA A 86 -17.83 -13.32 -5.04
C ALA A 86 -16.72 -12.83 -6.02
N GLY A 87 -15.49 -13.32 -5.83
CA GLY A 87 -14.32 -12.88 -6.58
C GLY A 87 -13.48 -11.82 -5.86
N ALA A 88 -12.37 -11.47 -6.47
CA ALA A 88 -11.43 -10.47 -5.97
C ALA A 88 -10.85 -9.65 -7.13
N TRP A 89 -10.50 -8.41 -6.83
CA TRP A 89 -9.79 -7.52 -7.74
C TRP A 89 -8.47 -7.06 -7.10
N ALA A 90 -7.55 -6.60 -7.93
CA ALA A 90 -6.39 -5.84 -7.50
C ALA A 90 -6.60 -4.37 -7.87
N TYR A 91 -6.33 -3.47 -6.93
CA TYR A 91 -6.24 -2.05 -7.24
C TYR A 91 -4.76 -1.68 -7.39
N LEU A 92 -4.39 -1.28 -8.61
CA LEU A 92 -3.06 -0.79 -8.94
C LEU A 92 -3.09 0.74 -8.85
N ALA A 93 -2.09 1.32 -8.19
CA ALA A 93 -1.98 2.77 -8.05
C ALA A 93 -0.56 3.24 -8.40
N ALA A 94 -0.46 4.36 -9.10
CA ALA A 94 0.78 5.06 -9.36
C ALA A 94 0.68 6.50 -8.86
N LEU A 95 1.64 6.93 -8.06
CA LEU A 95 1.80 8.31 -7.63
C LEU A 95 2.90 8.98 -8.48
N ASP A 96 2.55 10.04 -9.20
CA ASP A 96 3.54 11.03 -9.63
C ASP A 96 4.03 11.78 -8.39
N VAL A 97 5.23 11.41 -7.95
CA VAL A 97 5.83 11.84 -6.68
C VAL A 97 6.00 13.36 -6.62
N HIS A 98 6.21 14.02 -7.76
CA HIS A 98 6.51 15.46 -7.81
C HIS A 98 5.29 16.32 -8.09
N ARG A 99 4.25 15.75 -8.71
CA ARG A 99 3.00 16.47 -9.02
C ARG A 99 1.86 16.16 -8.06
N ALA A 100 2.06 15.22 -7.12
CA ALA A 100 1.02 14.73 -6.22
C ALA A 100 -0.24 14.26 -6.96
N LYS A 101 -0.05 13.65 -8.15
CA LYS A 101 -1.13 13.10 -8.97
C LYS A 101 -1.16 11.59 -8.82
N VAL A 102 -2.33 11.04 -8.50
CA VAL A 102 -2.54 9.60 -8.41
C VAL A 102 -3.26 9.09 -9.65
N PHE A 103 -2.71 8.03 -10.24
CA PHE A 103 -3.35 7.19 -11.24
C PHE A 103 -3.80 5.90 -10.56
N GLY A 104 -4.96 5.39 -10.93
CA GLY A 104 -5.55 4.23 -10.28
C GLY A 104 -6.31 3.37 -11.27
N ARG A 105 -6.17 2.06 -11.13
CA ARG A 105 -6.88 1.11 -11.98
C ARG A 105 -7.22 -0.16 -11.22
N CYS A 106 -8.48 -0.59 -11.32
CA CYS A 106 -8.89 -1.91 -10.87
C CYS A 106 -8.62 -2.91 -11.99
N GLU A 107 -7.96 -4.02 -11.67
CA GLU A 107 -7.66 -5.13 -12.58
C GLU A 107 -8.06 -6.48 -11.94
N PRO A 108 -8.48 -7.49 -12.71
CA PRO A 108 -8.79 -8.82 -12.19
C PRO A 108 -7.58 -9.55 -11.59
N THR A 109 -6.37 -9.19 -12.03
CA THR A 109 -5.09 -9.78 -11.59
C THR A 109 -4.01 -8.71 -11.53
N THR A 110 -2.92 -9.02 -10.84
CA THR A 110 -1.66 -8.28 -10.93
C THR A 110 -0.77 -8.88 -12.01
N GLY A 111 0.30 -8.16 -12.39
CA GLY A 111 1.27 -8.62 -13.38
C GLY A 111 1.74 -7.51 -14.32
N ILE A 112 2.67 -7.84 -15.20
CA ILE A 112 3.33 -6.88 -16.11
C ILE A 112 2.29 -6.15 -16.97
N ASP A 113 1.38 -6.86 -17.63
CA ASP A 113 0.40 -6.23 -18.53
C ASP A 113 -0.58 -5.30 -17.78
N PRO A 114 -1.18 -5.70 -16.64
CA PRO A 114 -1.93 -4.78 -15.78
C PRO A 114 -1.15 -3.51 -15.39
N PHE A 115 0.12 -3.62 -15.01
CA PHE A 115 0.96 -2.48 -14.66
C PHE A 115 1.31 -1.60 -15.86
N ALA A 116 1.54 -2.19 -17.03
CA ALA A 116 1.79 -1.42 -18.27
C ALA A 116 0.58 -0.54 -18.65
N ARG A 117 -0.64 -0.96 -18.30
CA ARG A 117 -1.88 -0.19 -18.50
C ARG A 117 -2.13 0.88 -17.44
N LEU A 118 -1.39 0.91 -16.33
CA LEU A 118 -1.65 1.80 -15.19
C LEU A 118 -1.41 3.29 -15.52
N VAL A 119 -0.49 3.56 -16.44
CA VAL A 119 -0.05 4.93 -16.79
C VAL A 119 -0.08 5.15 -18.31
N ALA A 120 -0.88 4.36 -19.02
CA ALA A 120 -1.09 4.48 -20.47
C ALA A 120 -1.91 5.73 -20.83
#